data_AF-A0A9P8Y257-F1
#
_entry.id   AF-A0A9P8Y257-F1
#
_cell.length_a   1.000
_cell.length_b   1.000
_cell.length_c   1.000
_cell.angle_alpha   90.00
_cell.angle_beta   90.00
_cell.angle_gamma   90.00
#
_symmetry.space_group_name_H-M   'P 1'
#
loop_
_entity.id
_entity.type
_entity.pdbx_description
1 polymer ?
#
loop_
_entity_poly.entity_id
_entity_poly.type
_entity_poly.pdbx_seq_one_letter_code
_entity_poly.pdbx_strand_id
1 'polypeptide(L)'
;MHGSHKITAGLSRRRRHSNASSARSSQDGSITGDIDDDTTSVDAEQGNVLTHIISQLRPGADLSRVVLPTFILEPRSMLERITNFMCHPEMLLSIPELEDPVDRFVSVVKFYLSGWHIRPPGVKKPLNPILGEIHTCYWDLPDHTRAYYISEQTSHHPPKSSYFYMAPSHHIRIDGTLKPRSKFLGNSAASMMEGIAVLSLTNRGKNPKKGEQYWLTQPNMYARGILFGQMKYELGDVSVVRCPELKLSAEIEFKTKGWVSGTYNSIGGTIRNDETGEALFELSGLWSEEMYVKDLRTGQREMFFNATRAKPSRPRIRPVEEQEEGESVRLWRKTAQAVKEKNHEVATDEKTKIEEAQRQEAAKRQAEGTKWHPKLFRRVRDGPGGDEAELSDLEWIIDSEIDHSAEPEKLVEHITSIYPILKGQTLANKQAAPQPTQHSENNSNHSQPSDNLIDFSESSGASATPPPQTAPAAAAPAQQKSGSQDISAMLQTTGKEAGEGPLIDFGADLKKDLPAAETKDDGKNKPIIRRSETEDTDDAFYDAES
;
A
#
# COMPACT_ATOMS: atom_id res chain seq x y z
N MET A 1 -34.08 -29.12 -29.06
CA MET A 1 -34.08 -27.68 -29.39
C MET A 1 -33.14 -26.98 -28.43
N HIS A 2 -32.28 -26.08 -28.91
CA HIS A 2 -31.34 -25.32 -28.07
C HIS A 2 -31.42 -23.84 -28.44
N GLY A 3 -31.55 -22.97 -27.44
CA GLY A 3 -31.54 -21.52 -27.60
C GLY A 3 -30.20 -20.96 -27.14
N SER A 4 -29.26 -20.76 -28.06
CA SER A 4 -28.00 -20.07 -27.76
C SER A 4 -28.24 -18.56 -27.68
N HIS A 5 -28.37 -18.02 -26.47
CA HIS A 5 -28.43 -16.57 -26.26
C HIS A 5 -27.08 -15.93 -26.61
N LYS A 6 -27.07 -15.09 -27.65
CA LYS A 6 -25.92 -14.27 -28.01
C LYS A 6 -25.90 -13.01 -27.15
N ILE A 7 -24.80 -12.76 -26.45
CA ILE A 7 -24.53 -11.48 -25.81
C ILE A 7 -24.09 -10.49 -26.89
N THR A 8 -25.00 -9.62 -27.33
CA THR A 8 -24.70 -8.52 -28.26
C THR A 8 -25.51 -7.27 -27.91
N ALA A 9 -24.97 -6.42 -27.02
CA ALA A 9 -25.52 -5.10 -26.75
C ALA A 9 -25.10 -4.12 -27.88
N GLY A 10 -26.07 -3.64 -28.65
CA GLY A 10 -25.81 -2.83 -29.85
C GLY A 10 -25.70 -1.32 -29.58
N LEU A 11 -24.48 -0.79 -29.51
CA LEU A 11 -24.24 0.66 -29.45
C LEU A 11 -24.40 1.33 -30.82
N SER A 12 -25.59 1.88 -31.08
CA SER A 12 -25.94 2.52 -32.35
C SER A 12 -25.39 3.95 -32.48
N ARG A 13 -24.61 4.21 -33.54
CA ARG A 13 -24.01 5.54 -33.81
C ARG A 13 -25.07 6.60 -34.13
N ARG A 14 -25.19 7.63 -33.28
CA ARG A 14 -25.78 8.93 -33.66
C ARG A 14 -24.81 10.08 -33.40
N ARG A 15 -24.38 10.76 -34.46
CA ARG A 15 -23.73 12.08 -34.37
C ARG A 15 -24.75 13.12 -33.94
N ARG A 16 -24.41 13.96 -32.96
CA ARG A 16 -24.93 15.32 -32.80
C ARG A 16 -23.76 16.26 -32.49
N HIS A 17 -23.76 17.42 -33.12
CA HIS A 17 -22.88 18.54 -32.75
C HIS A 17 -23.60 19.41 -31.72
N SER A 18 -22.88 19.86 -30.70
CA SER A 18 -23.30 20.94 -29.80
C SER A 18 -22.05 21.60 -29.21
N ASN A 19 -21.80 22.86 -29.56
CA ASN A 19 -20.73 23.64 -28.95
C ASN A 19 -21.15 24.09 -27.55
N ALA A 20 -20.28 23.92 -26.57
CA ALA A 20 -20.34 24.58 -25.27
C ALA A 20 -18.91 24.92 -24.81
N SER A 21 -18.75 26.03 -24.08
CA SER A 21 -17.45 26.63 -23.77
C SER A 21 -16.68 25.89 -22.66
N SER A 22 -15.37 25.73 -22.83
CA SER A 22 -14.47 25.13 -21.84
C SER A 22 -13.99 26.14 -20.79
N ALA A 23 -14.29 25.87 -19.52
CA ALA A 23 -13.57 26.46 -18.40
C ALA A 23 -12.21 25.78 -18.24
N ARG A 24 -11.14 26.56 -18.05
CA ARG A 24 -9.76 26.03 -17.93
C ARG A 24 -9.46 25.60 -16.49
N SER A 25 -9.19 24.32 -16.28
CA SER A 25 -8.32 23.85 -15.19
C SER A 25 -6.88 23.69 -15.71
N SER A 26 -5.89 23.87 -14.85
CA SER A 26 -4.46 23.85 -15.21
C SER A 26 -4.01 22.50 -15.79
N GLN A 27 -3.05 22.57 -16.72
CA GLN A 27 -2.42 21.40 -17.33
C GLN A 27 -1.47 20.72 -16.33
N ASP A 28 -1.37 19.40 -16.44
CA ASP A 28 -0.15 18.66 -16.11
C ASP A 28 0.08 17.60 -17.21
N GLY A 29 1.32 17.15 -17.39
CA GLY A 29 1.83 16.62 -18.66
C GLY A 29 1.13 15.36 -19.20
N SER A 30 0.72 15.40 -20.48
CA SER A 30 0.40 14.21 -21.26
C SER A 30 1.69 13.53 -21.71
N ILE A 31 2.15 12.52 -20.97
CA ILE A 31 3.30 11.71 -21.35
C ILE A 31 2.87 10.73 -22.45
N THR A 32 3.32 10.97 -23.68
CA THR A 32 3.23 10.04 -24.81
C THR A 32 4.58 9.99 -25.52
N GLY A 33 5.34 8.93 -25.29
CA GLY A 33 6.63 8.66 -25.93
C GLY A 33 7.19 7.33 -25.44
N ASP A 34 7.71 6.51 -26.36
CA ASP A 34 8.10 5.12 -26.09
C ASP A 34 9.39 5.04 -25.25
N ILE A 35 9.27 4.62 -23.99
CA ILE A 35 10.39 4.36 -23.06
C ILE A 35 10.03 3.12 -22.21
N ASP A 36 11.02 2.29 -21.86
CA ASP A 36 10.88 1.13 -20.97
C ASP A 36 10.60 1.58 -19.51
N ASP A 37 9.33 1.86 -19.23
CA ASP A 37 8.80 2.43 -17.98
C ASP A 37 9.06 1.58 -16.73
N ASP A 38 9.49 0.32 -16.89
CA ASP A 38 9.89 -0.55 -15.77
C ASP A 38 11.36 -0.37 -15.34
N THR A 39 12.15 0.42 -16.06
CA THR A 39 13.60 0.58 -15.82
C THR A 39 13.99 1.81 -15.01
N THR A 40 15.13 1.75 -14.33
CA THR A 40 15.82 2.94 -13.84
C THR A 40 17.31 2.90 -14.18
N SER A 41 17.73 3.85 -15.02
CA SER A 41 19.13 4.26 -15.12
C SER A 41 19.50 5.05 -13.86
N VAL A 42 20.26 4.42 -12.98
CA VAL A 42 20.93 5.08 -11.85
C VAL A 42 22.23 5.69 -12.39
N ASP A 43 22.60 6.90 -11.96
CA ASP A 43 23.92 7.45 -12.31
C ASP A 43 25.04 6.79 -11.49
N ALA A 44 26.30 7.05 -11.83
CA ALA A 44 27.43 6.39 -11.19
C ALA A 44 27.58 6.73 -9.69
N GLU A 45 27.17 7.94 -9.26
CA GLU A 45 27.30 8.39 -7.88
C GLU A 45 26.20 7.77 -7.01
N GLN A 46 24.95 7.85 -7.48
CA GLN A 46 23.81 7.15 -6.90
C GLN A 46 24.04 5.62 -6.83
N GLY A 47 24.65 5.04 -7.87
CA GLY A 47 25.00 3.62 -7.93
C GLY A 47 26.06 3.23 -6.89
N ASN A 48 27.05 4.09 -6.65
CA ASN A 48 28.05 3.89 -5.59
C ASN A 48 27.41 3.95 -4.19
N VAL A 49 26.51 4.89 -3.94
CA VAL A 49 25.76 4.98 -2.66
C VAL A 49 24.92 3.72 -2.42
N LEU A 50 24.18 3.25 -3.43
CA LEU A 50 23.38 2.04 -3.34
C LEU A 50 24.26 0.79 -3.11
N THR A 51 25.40 0.70 -3.80
CA THR A 51 26.38 -0.39 -3.63
C THR A 51 26.98 -0.39 -2.22
N HIS A 52 27.30 0.77 -1.65
CA HIS A 52 27.83 0.88 -0.29
C HIS A 52 26.81 0.47 0.78
N ILE A 53 25.54 0.87 0.64
CA ILE A 53 24.47 0.44 1.55
C ILE A 53 24.29 -1.09 1.46
N ILE A 54 24.29 -1.65 0.24
CA ILE A 54 24.04 -3.07 0.03
C ILE A 54 25.23 -3.95 0.46
N SER A 55 26.49 -3.50 0.35
CA SER A 55 27.65 -4.32 0.75
C SER A 55 27.71 -4.62 2.26
N GLN A 56 26.95 -3.87 3.07
CA GLN A 56 26.75 -4.13 4.50
C GLN A 56 25.70 -5.23 4.78
N LEU A 57 24.92 -5.66 3.78
CA LEU A 57 23.78 -6.55 3.93
C LEU A 57 24.10 -8.00 3.56
N ARG A 58 23.57 -8.94 4.35
CA ARG A 58 23.60 -10.38 4.05
C ARG A 58 22.30 -10.80 3.34
N PRO A 59 22.33 -11.67 2.31
CA PRO A 59 21.10 -12.21 1.72
C PRO A 59 20.14 -12.77 2.78
N GLY A 60 18.87 -12.42 2.69
CA GLY A 60 17.84 -12.68 3.70
C GLY A 60 17.59 -11.53 4.68
N ALA A 61 18.48 -10.52 4.76
CA ALA A 61 18.34 -9.40 5.70
C ALA A 61 17.05 -8.57 5.49
N ASP A 62 16.48 -8.10 6.60
CA ASP A 62 15.30 -7.26 6.62
C ASP A 62 15.66 -5.80 6.27
N LEU A 63 15.04 -5.27 5.21
CA LEU A 63 15.28 -3.93 4.68
C LEU A 63 14.40 -2.85 5.34
N SER A 64 13.49 -3.19 6.25
CA SER A 64 12.62 -2.21 6.92
C SER A 64 13.39 -1.22 7.80
N ARG A 65 14.55 -1.63 8.32
CA ARG A 65 15.46 -0.81 9.15
C ARG A 65 16.58 -0.13 8.34
N VAL A 66 16.66 -0.35 7.02
CA VAL A 66 17.70 0.23 6.16
C VAL A 66 17.21 1.55 5.57
N VAL A 67 17.96 2.63 5.83
CA VAL A 67 17.66 3.95 5.25
C VAL A 67 18.05 3.96 3.78
N LEU A 68 17.04 3.89 2.90
CA LEU A 68 17.24 3.92 1.45
C LEU A 68 17.34 5.37 0.94
N PRO A 69 18.19 5.67 -0.07
CA PRO A 69 18.39 7.02 -0.58
C PRO A 69 17.13 7.68 -1.17
N THR A 70 17.03 9.00 -1.09
CA THR A 70 15.85 9.74 -1.57
C THR A 70 15.68 9.71 -3.10
N PHE A 71 16.72 9.38 -3.87
CA PHE A 71 16.61 9.24 -5.33
C PHE A 71 15.81 8.02 -5.79
N ILE A 72 15.59 7.01 -4.93
CA ILE A 72 14.68 5.88 -5.24
C ILE A 72 13.25 6.08 -4.71
N LEU A 73 12.89 7.25 -4.18
CA LEU A 73 11.55 7.50 -3.66
C LEU A 73 10.59 7.99 -4.75
N GLU A 74 9.32 7.59 -4.67
CA GLU A 74 8.22 8.32 -5.30
C GLU A 74 7.66 9.36 -4.31
N PRO A 75 7.10 10.49 -4.78
CA PRO A 75 6.66 11.59 -3.92
C PRO A 75 5.23 11.35 -3.36
N ARG A 76 4.98 10.16 -2.81
CA ARG A 76 3.69 9.70 -2.25
C ARG A 76 3.93 8.81 -1.01
N SER A 77 3.03 8.88 -0.05
CA SER A 77 2.96 7.93 1.08
C SER A 77 2.44 6.57 0.61
N MET A 78 2.80 5.48 1.30
CA MET A 78 2.19 4.17 1.04
C MET A 78 0.65 4.21 1.23
N LEU A 79 0.14 5.01 2.17
CA LEU A 79 -1.30 5.18 2.40
C LEU A 79 -2.03 5.75 1.17
N GLU A 80 -1.34 6.61 0.41
CA GLU A 80 -1.81 7.12 -0.88
C GLU A 80 -1.53 6.11 -2.02
N ARG A 81 -0.39 5.40 -2.01
CA ARG A 81 -0.04 4.42 -3.05
C ARG A 81 -1.05 3.27 -3.13
N ILE A 82 -1.64 2.84 -2.02
CA ILE A 82 -2.72 1.83 -1.96
C ILE A 82 -3.91 2.20 -2.86
N THR A 83 -4.23 3.48 -3.04
CA THR A 83 -5.36 3.90 -3.90
C THR A 83 -5.17 3.56 -5.38
N ASN A 84 -3.97 3.15 -5.80
CA ASN A 84 -3.71 2.62 -7.14
C ASN A 84 -4.55 1.36 -7.42
N PHE A 85 -4.80 0.50 -6.41
CA PHE A 85 -5.57 -0.72 -6.61
C PHE A 85 -7.05 -0.43 -6.92
N MET A 86 -7.57 0.71 -6.46
CA MET A 86 -8.92 1.22 -6.76
C MET A 86 -8.94 2.24 -7.91
N CYS A 87 -7.95 2.21 -8.81
CA CYS A 87 -7.88 3.15 -9.95
C CYS A 87 -8.91 2.88 -11.05
N HIS A 88 -9.57 1.72 -11.05
CA HIS A 88 -10.62 1.33 -11.99
C HIS A 88 -11.95 1.02 -11.28
N PRO A 89 -12.54 1.99 -10.56
CA PRO A 89 -13.79 1.78 -9.85
C PRO A 89 -14.94 1.44 -10.82
N GLU A 90 -14.87 1.88 -12.08
CA GLU A 90 -15.86 1.54 -13.10
C GLU A 90 -15.96 0.03 -13.42
N MET A 91 -14.97 -0.78 -13.00
CA MET A 91 -15.03 -2.24 -13.14
C MET A 91 -15.67 -2.93 -11.93
N LEU A 92 -15.91 -2.21 -10.82
CA LEU A 92 -16.66 -2.68 -9.67
C LEU A 92 -18.17 -2.48 -9.83
N LEU A 93 -18.60 -1.34 -10.37
CA LEU A 93 -19.93 -0.77 -10.11
C LEU A 93 -21.12 -1.69 -10.48
N SER A 94 -20.98 -2.51 -11.52
CA SER A 94 -22.03 -3.44 -11.97
C SER A 94 -21.88 -4.88 -11.43
N ILE A 95 -20.81 -5.20 -10.69
CA ILE A 95 -20.63 -6.54 -10.11
C ILE A 95 -21.81 -6.95 -9.19
N PRO A 96 -22.35 -6.08 -8.31
CA PRO A 96 -23.48 -6.46 -7.46
C PRO A 96 -24.81 -6.64 -8.22
N GLU A 97 -24.89 -6.30 -9.51
CA GLU A 97 -26.06 -6.46 -10.38
C GLU A 97 -26.03 -7.78 -11.19
N LEU A 98 -24.88 -8.43 -11.30
CA LEU A 98 -24.74 -9.71 -12.02
C LEU A 98 -25.34 -10.84 -11.15
N GLU A 99 -26.34 -11.56 -11.66
CA GLU A 99 -26.98 -12.64 -10.89
C GLU A 99 -26.23 -13.97 -10.96
N ASP A 100 -25.53 -14.27 -12.06
CA ASP A 100 -24.71 -15.48 -12.13
C ASP A 100 -23.47 -15.35 -11.20
N PRO A 101 -23.24 -16.29 -10.26
CA PRO A 101 -22.14 -16.18 -9.31
C PRO A 101 -20.75 -16.33 -9.94
N VAL A 102 -20.65 -17.05 -11.06
CA VAL A 102 -19.40 -17.23 -11.79
C VAL A 102 -19.07 -15.94 -12.56
N ASP A 103 -20.05 -15.32 -13.21
CA ASP A 103 -19.86 -14.02 -13.88
C ASP A 103 -19.50 -12.90 -12.87
N ARG A 104 -20.09 -12.91 -11.66
CA ARG A 104 -19.64 -12.04 -10.55
C ARG A 104 -18.18 -12.29 -10.20
N PHE A 105 -17.81 -13.54 -9.96
CA PHE A 105 -16.46 -13.90 -9.55
C PHE A 105 -15.41 -13.55 -10.61
N VAL A 106 -15.68 -13.85 -11.88
CA VAL A 106 -14.86 -13.43 -13.03
C VAL A 106 -14.70 -11.91 -13.07
N SER A 107 -15.77 -11.16 -12.77
CA SER A 107 -15.72 -9.69 -12.74
C SER A 107 -14.92 -9.13 -11.55
N VAL A 108 -14.96 -9.77 -10.38
CA VAL A 108 -14.08 -9.41 -9.24
C VAL A 108 -12.61 -9.67 -9.58
N VAL A 109 -12.29 -10.80 -10.23
CA VAL A 109 -10.93 -11.10 -10.71
C VAL A 109 -10.48 -10.09 -11.78
N LYS A 110 -11.38 -9.59 -12.62
CA LYS A 110 -11.12 -8.53 -13.60
C LYS A 110 -10.76 -7.20 -12.95
N PHE A 111 -11.55 -6.76 -11.97
CA PHE A 111 -11.23 -5.58 -11.17
C PHE A 111 -9.86 -5.74 -10.48
N TYR A 112 -9.66 -6.86 -9.77
CA TYR A 112 -8.40 -7.16 -9.08
C TYR A 112 -7.18 -7.03 -9.99
N LEU A 113 -7.23 -7.63 -11.19
CA LEU A 113 -6.12 -7.56 -12.15
C LEU A 113 -5.89 -6.15 -12.72
N SER A 114 -6.94 -5.32 -12.85
CA SER A 114 -6.82 -3.97 -13.40
C SER A 114 -5.93 -3.03 -12.56
N GLY A 115 -5.86 -3.21 -11.24
CA GLY A 115 -5.15 -2.31 -10.33
C GLY A 115 -3.61 -2.33 -10.44
N TRP A 116 -3.02 -3.41 -10.97
CA TRP A 116 -1.56 -3.66 -10.88
C TRP A 116 -0.70 -2.85 -11.85
N HIS A 117 -1.27 -2.38 -12.97
CA HIS A 117 -0.49 -1.67 -13.99
C HIS A 117 -0.01 -0.26 -13.57
N ILE A 118 -0.59 0.34 -12.52
CA ILE A 118 -0.24 1.69 -12.06
C ILE A 118 1.04 1.68 -11.22
N ARG A 119 2.14 2.09 -11.85
CA ARG A 119 3.44 2.33 -11.22
C ARG A 119 4.02 3.69 -11.62
N PRO A 120 4.90 4.28 -10.79
CA PRO A 120 5.75 5.38 -11.22
C PRO A 120 6.78 4.86 -12.24
N PRO A 121 7.35 5.73 -13.10
CA PRO A 121 8.43 5.36 -14.00
C PRO A 121 9.65 4.82 -13.24
N GLY A 122 9.96 3.56 -13.49
CA GLY A 122 11.09 2.84 -12.93
C GLY A 122 10.91 2.32 -11.51
N VAL A 123 12.01 1.83 -10.95
CA VAL A 123 12.06 1.25 -9.60
C VAL A 123 12.03 2.38 -8.57
N LYS A 124 10.83 2.67 -8.04
CA LYS A 124 10.60 3.63 -6.95
C LYS A 124 9.82 3.03 -5.80
N LYS A 125 10.18 3.42 -4.57
CA LYS A 125 9.51 3.05 -3.31
C LYS A 125 8.68 4.24 -2.80
N PRO A 126 7.43 4.04 -2.33
CA PRO A 126 6.70 5.09 -1.61
C PRO A 126 7.37 5.44 -0.28
N LEU A 127 7.05 6.62 0.24
CA LEU A 127 7.41 7.03 1.59
C LEU A 127 6.78 6.06 2.59
N ASN A 128 7.59 5.58 3.54
CA ASN A 128 7.13 4.71 4.62
C ASN A 128 6.30 5.55 5.61
N PRO A 129 5.01 5.25 5.84
CA PRO A 129 4.18 6.13 6.64
C PRO A 129 4.61 6.15 8.12
N ILE A 130 4.45 7.30 8.78
CA ILE A 130 4.67 7.39 10.23
C ILE A 130 3.51 6.73 10.98
N LEU A 131 3.76 6.25 12.20
CA LEU A 131 2.72 5.65 13.04
C LEU A 131 1.55 6.64 13.26
N GLY A 132 0.32 6.23 12.93
CA GLY A 132 -0.86 7.10 13.05
C GLY A 132 -0.98 8.22 12.00
N GLU A 133 -0.22 8.13 10.91
CA GLU A 133 -0.47 8.88 9.66
C GLU A 133 -1.81 8.44 9.05
N ILE A 134 -2.54 9.38 8.45
CA ILE A 134 -3.86 9.16 7.84
C ILE A 134 -3.85 9.58 6.36
N HIS A 135 -4.59 8.87 5.51
CA HIS A 135 -4.94 9.35 4.17
C HIS A 135 -6.44 9.23 3.93
N THR A 136 -7.05 10.25 3.33
CA THR A 136 -8.44 10.21 2.85
C THR A 136 -8.60 10.76 1.45
N CYS A 137 -9.48 10.15 0.68
CA CYS A 137 -9.80 10.60 -0.68
C CYS A 137 -11.17 10.06 -1.14
N TYR A 138 -11.66 10.54 -2.28
CA TYR A 138 -12.91 10.11 -2.89
C TYR A 138 -12.83 10.11 -4.42
N TRP A 139 -13.70 9.35 -5.07
CA TRP A 139 -13.90 9.39 -6.51
C TRP A 139 -15.31 9.90 -6.78
N ASP A 140 -15.46 10.87 -7.70
CA ASP A 140 -16.74 11.14 -8.35
C ASP A 140 -16.91 10.11 -9.47
N LEU A 141 -17.97 9.30 -9.43
CA LEU A 141 -18.20 8.16 -10.32
C LEU A 141 -18.95 8.57 -11.61
N PRO A 142 -18.95 7.74 -12.68
CA PRO A 142 -19.50 8.10 -13.98
C PRO A 142 -21.00 8.43 -14.01
N ASP A 143 -21.75 7.99 -12.99
CA ASP A 143 -23.18 8.19 -12.78
C ASP A 143 -23.51 9.34 -11.81
N HIS A 144 -22.48 10.09 -11.38
CA HIS A 144 -22.52 11.16 -10.37
C HIS A 144 -22.65 10.70 -8.91
N THR A 145 -22.55 9.40 -8.62
CA THR A 145 -22.38 8.91 -7.24
C THR A 145 -20.90 9.03 -6.81
N ARG A 146 -20.54 8.45 -5.65
CA ARG A 146 -19.18 8.52 -5.11
C ARG A 146 -18.70 7.22 -4.48
N ALA A 147 -17.40 7.01 -4.58
CA ALA A 147 -16.65 6.11 -3.71
C ALA A 147 -15.76 6.91 -2.75
N TYR A 148 -15.55 6.40 -1.55
CA TYR A 148 -14.83 7.04 -0.44
C TYR A 148 -13.72 6.12 0.06
N TYR A 149 -12.61 6.69 0.53
CA TYR A 149 -11.48 5.95 1.09
C TYR A 149 -10.91 6.61 2.34
N ILE A 150 -10.57 5.77 3.32
CA ILE A 150 -9.91 6.13 4.58
C ILE A 150 -8.80 5.09 4.81
N SER A 151 -7.62 5.53 5.21
CA SER A 151 -6.55 4.62 5.67
C SER A 151 -5.71 5.24 6.78
N GLU A 152 -5.14 4.38 7.63
CA GLU A 152 -4.26 4.75 8.73
C GLU A 152 -3.06 3.80 8.83
N GLN A 153 -1.90 4.31 9.20
CA GLN A 153 -0.74 3.49 9.54
C GLN A 153 -0.89 2.90 10.95
N THR A 154 -1.52 1.73 11.04
CA THR A 154 -1.84 1.05 12.31
C THR A 154 -0.63 0.47 13.04
N SER A 155 0.48 0.20 12.33
CA SER A 155 1.76 -0.19 12.93
C SER A 155 2.96 0.30 12.10
N HIS A 156 4.10 0.55 12.74
CA HIS A 156 5.34 0.98 12.05
C HIS A 156 6.48 -0.05 12.14
N HIS A 157 6.53 -0.86 13.21
CA HIS A 157 7.50 -1.95 13.38
C HIS A 157 6.78 -3.22 13.87
N PRO A 158 6.49 -4.20 12.99
CA PRO A 158 6.59 -4.14 11.53
C PRO A 158 5.60 -3.12 10.92
N PRO A 159 5.85 -2.59 9.71
CA PRO A 159 4.95 -1.65 9.07
C PRO A 159 3.64 -2.34 8.65
N LYS A 160 2.50 -1.78 9.08
CA LYS A 160 1.16 -2.21 8.66
C LYS A 160 0.28 -0.99 8.39
N SER A 161 -0.42 -1.00 7.27
CA SER A 161 -1.36 0.05 6.86
C SER A 161 -2.76 -0.56 6.73
N SER A 162 -3.74 -0.04 7.47
CA SER A 162 -5.14 -0.50 7.38
C SER A 162 -5.96 0.49 6.57
N TYR A 163 -6.88 -0.02 5.75
CA TYR A 163 -7.67 0.81 4.84
C TYR A 163 -9.10 0.32 4.66
N PHE A 164 -9.97 1.26 4.34
CA PHE A 164 -11.39 1.11 4.09
C PHE A 164 -11.75 1.88 2.81
N TYR A 165 -12.55 1.25 1.95
CA TYR A 165 -13.13 1.84 0.76
C TYR A 165 -14.60 1.45 0.66
N MET A 166 -15.48 2.38 0.28
CA MET A 166 -16.89 2.07 0.06
C MET A 166 -17.51 2.94 -1.03
N ALA A 167 -18.36 2.34 -1.85
CA ALA A 167 -19.21 3.00 -2.85
C ALA A 167 -20.69 2.69 -2.53
N PRO A 168 -21.34 3.47 -1.65
CA PRO A 168 -22.64 3.11 -1.07
C PRO A 168 -23.74 2.85 -2.10
N SER A 169 -23.85 3.72 -3.12
CA SER A 169 -24.83 3.62 -4.19
C SER A 169 -24.68 2.38 -5.08
N HIS A 170 -23.57 1.65 -4.95
CA HIS A 170 -23.29 0.41 -5.66
C HIS A 170 -23.05 -0.78 -4.71
N HIS A 171 -23.45 -0.68 -3.44
CA HIS A 171 -23.36 -1.78 -2.47
C HIS A 171 -21.97 -2.44 -2.32
N ILE A 172 -20.89 -1.71 -2.62
CA ILE A 172 -19.51 -2.22 -2.56
C ILE A 172 -18.79 -1.65 -1.35
N ARG A 173 -18.26 -2.55 -0.53
CA ARG A 173 -17.33 -2.27 0.57
C ARG A 173 -16.03 -3.05 0.35
N ILE A 174 -14.89 -2.47 0.69
CA ILE A 174 -13.58 -3.14 0.74
C ILE A 174 -12.88 -2.72 2.02
N ASP A 175 -12.54 -3.68 2.87
CA ASP A 175 -11.65 -3.49 4.04
C ASP A 175 -10.33 -4.21 3.75
N GLY A 176 -9.20 -3.67 4.18
CA GLY A 176 -7.91 -4.24 3.84
C GLY A 176 -6.77 -3.86 4.75
N THR A 177 -5.71 -4.67 4.71
CA THR A 177 -4.45 -4.43 5.39
C THR A 177 -3.28 -4.69 4.44
N LEU A 178 -2.35 -3.75 4.39
CA LEU A 178 -1.07 -3.90 3.70
C LEU A 178 0.00 -4.23 4.73
N LYS A 179 0.69 -5.37 4.59
CA LYS A 179 1.78 -5.81 5.46
C LYS A 179 3.06 -6.05 4.65
N PRO A 180 3.77 -4.98 4.20
CA PRO A 180 4.95 -5.10 3.35
C PRO A 180 6.21 -5.47 4.14
N ARG A 181 6.72 -6.69 3.96
CA ARG A 181 7.97 -7.15 4.60
C ARG A 181 9.13 -7.11 3.60
N SER A 182 9.98 -6.10 3.74
CA SER A 182 11.07 -5.85 2.80
C SER A 182 12.28 -6.76 3.08
N LYS A 183 12.77 -7.51 2.08
CA LYS A 183 13.90 -8.45 2.18
C LYS A 183 14.97 -8.18 1.12
N PHE A 184 16.24 -8.27 1.52
CA PHE A 184 17.39 -8.25 0.60
C PHE A 184 17.71 -9.65 0.08
N LEU A 185 17.93 -9.81 -1.22
CA LEU A 185 18.08 -11.10 -1.91
C LEU A 185 19.32 -11.13 -2.84
N GLY A 186 20.39 -10.41 -2.50
CA GLY A 186 21.58 -10.30 -3.36
C GLY A 186 21.37 -9.27 -4.48
N ASN A 187 21.42 -9.67 -5.76
CA ASN A 187 21.10 -8.75 -6.87
C ASN A 187 19.58 -8.51 -7.05
N SER A 188 18.82 -8.52 -5.96
CA SER A 188 17.41 -8.19 -5.90
C SER A 188 17.03 -7.74 -4.50
N ALA A 189 16.01 -6.88 -4.39
CA ALA A 189 15.24 -6.67 -3.17
C ALA A 189 13.78 -7.06 -3.44
N ALA A 190 13.08 -7.53 -2.42
CA ALA A 190 11.66 -7.87 -2.49
C ALA A 190 10.88 -7.13 -1.39
N SER A 191 9.63 -6.78 -1.67
CA SER A 191 8.61 -6.57 -0.65
C SER A 191 7.69 -7.78 -0.70
N MET A 192 7.78 -8.63 0.33
CA MET A 192 6.81 -9.71 0.52
C MET A 192 5.50 -9.07 0.99
N MET A 193 4.38 -9.41 0.35
CA MET A 193 3.10 -8.76 0.60
C MET A 193 2.22 -9.68 1.46
N GLU A 194 2.49 -9.68 2.76
CA GLU A 194 1.82 -10.51 3.78
C GLU A 194 0.43 -9.96 4.16
N GLY A 195 -0.19 -9.17 3.27
CA GLY A 195 -1.46 -8.46 3.47
C GLY A 195 -2.64 -9.08 2.69
N ILE A 196 -3.85 -8.61 3.00
CA ILE A 196 -5.10 -9.05 2.37
C ILE A 196 -6.08 -7.89 2.17
N ALA A 197 -7.06 -8.09 1.30
CA ALA A 197 -8.28 -7.29 1.22
C ALA A 197 -9.52 -8.21 1.26
N VAL A 198 -10.64 -7.68 1.74
CA VAL A 198 -11.96 -8.31 1.73
C VAL A 198 -12.93 -7.39 1.00
N LEU A 199 -13.27 -7.72 -0.25
CA LEU A 199 -14.32 -7.07 -1.00
C LEU A 199 -15.66 -7.71 -0.63
N SER A 200 -16.64 -6.90 -0.24
CA SER A 200 -17.98 -7.33 0.17
C SER A 200 -19.03 -6.71 -0.73
N LEU A 201 -19.88 -7.53 -1.35
CA LEU A 201 -21.09 -7.09 -2.07
C LEU A 201 -22.26 -7.10 -1.09
N THR A 202 -22.60 -5.92 -0.58
CA THR A 202 -23.46 -5.77 0.61
C THR A 202 -24.96 -5.96 0.34
N ASN A 203 -25.38 -6.11 -0.92
CA ASN A 203 -26.76 -6.39 -1.32
C ASN A 203 -27.11 -7.88 -1.43
N ARG A 204 -26.15 -8.79 -1.24
CA ARG A 204 -26.33 -10.25 -1.40
C ARG A 204 -25.44 -11.04 -0.42
N GLY A 205 -25.41 -12.37 -0.57
CA GLY A 205 -24.67 -13.29 0.32
C GLY A 205 -25.53 -13.85 1.46
N LYS A 206 -25.08 -14.94 2.09
CA LYS A 206 -25.83 -15.69 3.12
C LYS A 206 -25.97 -14.94 4.45
N ASN A 207 -25.10 -13.97 4.73
CA ASN A 207 -25.18 -13.13 5.92
C ASN A 207 -25.32 -11.64 5.51
N PRO A 208 -26.52 -11.04 5.61
CA PRO A 208 -26.75 -9.64 5.24
C PRO A 208 -25.89 -8.61 6.00
N LYS A 209 -25.32 -8.94 7.17
CA LYS A 209 -24.36 -8.05 7.84
C LYS A 209 -22.99 -8.00 7.15
N LYS A 210 -22.62 -9.08 6.44
CA LYS A 210 -21.29 -9.26 5.82
C LYS A 210 -21.27 -8.96 4.32
N GLY A 211 -22.40 -9.18 3.64
CA GLY A 211 -22.43 -9.26 2.19
C GLY A 211 -21.86 -10.59 1.67
N GLU A 212 -21.79 -10.73 0.34
CA GLU A 212 -21.05 -11.79 -0.32
C GLU A 212 -19.56 -11.40 -0.40
N GLN A 213 -18.69 -12.18 0.25
CA GLN A 213 -17.31 -11.77 0.52
C GLN A 213 -16.26 -12.48 -0.35
N TYR A 214 -15.32 -11.68 -0.87
CA TYR A 214 -14.20 -12.08 -1.71
C TYR A 214 -12.90 -11.67 -1.03
N TRP A 215 -12.00 -12.63 -0.85
CA TRP A 215 -10.70 -12.44 -0.23
C TRP A 215 -9.64 -12.33 -1.31
N LEU A 216 -8.80 -11.30 -1.23
CA LEU A 216 -7.78 -11.01 -2.23
C LEU A 216 -6.42 -10.86 -1.53
N THR A 217 -5.46 -11.73 -1.85
CA THR A 217 -4.05 -11.53 -1.47
C THR A 217 -3.37 -10.58 -2.45
N GLN A 218 -2.07 -10.33 -2.28
CA GLN A 218 -1.26 -9.48 -3.17
C GLN A 218 -0.04 -10.25 -3.70
N PRO A 219 0.44 -9.99 -4.93
CA PRO A 219 1.70 -10.53 -5.43
C PRO A 219 2.89 -9.84 -4.75
N ASN A 220 4.03 -10.54 -4.69
CA ASN A 220 5.25 -9.96 -4.15
C ASN A 220 5.87 -8.99 -5.17
N MET A 221 6.48 -7.91 -4.67
CA MET A 221 7.03 -6.84 -5.50
C MET A 221 8.56 -6.95 -5.50
N TYR A 222 9.18 -7.10 -6.67
CA TYR A 222 10.61 -7.31 -6.82
C TYR A 222 11.30 -6.12 -7.51
N ALA A 223 12.40 -5.66 -6.92
CA ALA A 223 13.38 -4.78 -7.55
C ALA A 223 14.59 -5.64 -7.96
N ARG A 224 14.74 -5.90 -9.26
CA ARG A 224 15.87 -6.64 -9.87
C ARG A 224 17.02 -5.70 -10.17
N GLY A 225 18.25 -6.21 -10.21
CA GLY A 225 19.41 -5.48 -10.75
C GLY A 225 19.93 -4.35 -9.86
N ILE A 226 19.68 -4.41 -8.55
CA ILE A 226 20.04 -3.36 -7.58
C ILE A 226 21.54 -3.25 -7.28
N LEU A 227 22.35 -4.22 -7.72
CA LEU A 227 23.82 -4.19 -7.68
C LEU A 227 24.42 -4.24 -9.09
N PHE A 228 23.89 -5.12 -9.95
CA PHE A 228 24.49 -5.42 -11.25
C PHE A 228 23.42 -5.47 -12.33
N GLY A 229 23.59 -4.65 -13.38
CA GLY A 229 22.65 -4.51 -14.49
C GLY A 229 21.85 -3.20 -14.43
N GLN A 230 20.70 -3.17 -15.08
CA GLN A 230 19.73 -2.08 -14.94
C GLN A 230 18.70 -2.46 -13.87
N MET A 231 18.29 -1.50 -13.04
CA MET A 231 17.22 -1.76 -12.08
C MET A 231 15.89 -1.94 -12.83
N LYS A 232 15.18 -3.04 -12.55
CA LYS A 232 13.85 -3.32 -13.10
C LYS A 232 12.83 -3.70 -12.02
N TYR A 233 11.60 -3.27 -12.20
CA TYR A 233 10.46 -3.67 -11.39
C TYR A 233 9.82 -4.95 -11.96
N GLU A 234 9.45 -5.89 -11.09
CA GLU A 234 8.60 -7.04 -11.42
C GLU A 234 7.54 -7.25 -10.33
N LEU A 235 6.38 -7.80 -10.73
CA LEU A 235 5.49 -8.53 -9.83
C LEU A 235 5.78 -10.03 -9.93
N GLY A 236 5.69 -10.74 -8.81
CA GLY A 236 6.02 -12.16 -8.72
C GLY A 236 5.15 -12.95 -7.77
N ASP A 237 5.31 -14.28 -7.87
CA ASP A 237 4.67 -15.31 -7.06
C ASP A 237 3.13 -15.38 -7.25
N VAL A 238 2.47 -16.19 -6.44
CA VAL A 238 1.04 -16.49 -6.55
C VAL A 238 0.19 -15.51 -5.73
N SER A 239 -0.80 -14.90 -6.39
CA SER A 239 -1.95 -14.26 -5.75
C SER A 239 -3.16 -15.18 -5.76
N VAL A 240 -4.04 -15.04 -4.77
CA VAL A 240 -5.32 -15.75 -4.69
C VAL A 240 -6.46 -14.76 -4.54
N VAL A 241 -7.48 -14.92 -5.38
CA VAL A 241 -8.83 -14.39 -5.12
C VAL A 241 -9.72 -15.59 -4.74
N ARG A 242 -10.49 -15.53 -3.65
CA ARG A 242 -11.40 -16.63 -3.24
C ARG A 242 -12.72 -16.10 -2.70
N CYS A 243 -13.82 -16.81 -3.00
CA CYS A 243 -15.14 -16.57 -2.42
C CYS A 243 -15.64 -17.88 -1.77
N PRO A 244 -15.40 -18.08 -0.46
CA PRO A 244 -15.77 -19.31 0.25
C PRO A 244 -17.27 -19.60 0.26
N GLU A 245 -18.11 -18.58 0.06
CA GLU A 245 -19.56 -18.73 -0.07
C GLU A 245 -19.96 -19.43 -1.39
N LEU A 246 -19.29 -19.07 -2.48
CA LEU A 246 -19.57 -19.51 -3.85
C LEU A 246 -18.80 -20.77 -4.26
N LYS A 247 -17.80 -21.19 -3.47
CA LYS A 247 -16.85 -22.27 -3.82
C LYS A 247 -16.10 -21.95 -5.11
N LEU A 248 -15.65 -20.70 -5.23
CA LEU A 248 -14.87 -20.22 -6.37
C LEU A 248 -13.54 -19.64 -5.91
N SER A 249 -12.47 -20.02 -6.60
CA SER A 249 -11.12 -19.47 -6.43
C SER A 249 -10.49 -19.09 -7.77
N ALA A 250 -9.57 -18.15 -7.74
CA ALA A 250 -8.63 -17.84 -8.81
C ALA A 250 -7.21 -17.89 -8.24
N GLU A 251 -6.43 -18.84 -8.71
CA GLU A 251 -4.98 -18.87 -8.47
C GLU A 251 -4.30 -18.14 -9.65
N ILE A 252 -3.50 -17.13 -9.34
CA ILE A 252 -2.91 -16.20 -10.32
C ILE A 252 -1.40 -16.10 -10.07
N GLU A 253 -0.62 -16.73 -10.94
CA GLU A 253 0.84 -16.69 -10.97
C GLU A 253 1.32 -15.42 -11.70
N PHE A 254 1.93 -14.49 -10.98
CA PHE A 254 2.68 -13.38 -11.57
C PHE A 254 4.10 -13.86 -11.90
N LYS A 255 4.45 -13.86 -13.18
CA LYS A 255 5.65 -14.53 -13.70
C LYS A 255 6.84 -13.58 -13.76
N THR A 256 7.72 -13.71 -12.78
CA THR A 256 9.07 -13.13 -12.84
C THR A 256 9.87 -13.80 -13.97
N LYS A 257 10.69 -13.04 -14.68
CA LYS A 257 11.44 -13.56 -15.83
C LYS A 257 12.54 -14.53 -15.39
N GLY A 258 12.55 -15.73 -16.00
CA GLY A 258 13.60 -16.72 -15.82
C GLY A 258 14.94 -16.32 -16.45
N TRP A 259 16.04 -16.80 -15.88
CA TRP A 259 17.41 -16.47 -16.29
C TRP A 259 17.75 -16.83 -17.75
N VAL A 260 17.10 -17.85 -18.32
CA VAL A 260 17.38 -18.36 -19.68
C VAL A 260 16.35 -17.85 -20.70
N SER A 261 15.08 -17.78 -20.32
CA SER A 261 13.98 -17.30 -21.16
C SER A 261 12.78 -16.88 -20.30
N GLY A 262 11.90 -16.08 -20.88
CA GLY A 262 10.68 -15.60 -20.24
C GLY A 262 10.28 -14.20 -20.74
N THR A 263 8.98 -13.92 -20.68
CA THR A 263 8.40 -12.61 -20.98
C THR A 263 8.19 -11.87 -19.66
N TYR A 264 8.67 -10.62 -19.56
CA TYR A 264 8.41 -9.78 -18.40
C TYR A 264 6.90 -9.55 -18.21
N ASN A 265 6.49 -9.28 -16.97
CA ASN A 265 5.14 -8.87 -16.59
C ASN A 265 4.02 -9.86 -16.99
N SER A 266 4.35 -11.11 -17.28
CA SER A 266 3.35 -12.12 -17.69
C SER A 266 2.54 -12.63 -16.50
N ILE A 267 1.29 -13.00 -16.75
CA ILE A 267 0.46 -13.75 -15.80
C ILE A 267 0.05 -15.11 -16.39
N GLY A 268 -0.14 -16.09 -15.51
CA GLY A 268 -0.92 -17.29 -15.78
C GLY A 268 -1.86 -17.57 -14.62
N GLY A 269 -2.95 -18.30 -14.85
CA GLY A 269 -3.84 -18.67 -13.75
C GLY A 269 -5.07 -19.44 -14.19
N THR A 270 -5.85 -19.90 -13.21
CA THR A 270 -7.13 -20.58 -13.46
C THR A 270 -8.18 -20.16 -12.44
N ILE A 271 -9.39 -19.88 -12.93
CA ILE A 271 -10.60 -19.77 -12.09
C ILE A 271 -11.19 -21.18 -11.96
N ARG A 272 -11.48 -21.61 -10.73
CA ARG A 272 -11.92 -22.97 -10.40
C ARG A 272 -13.18 -22.97 -9.56
N ASN A 273 -13.91 -24.08 -9.64
CA ASN A 273 -14.84 -24.49 -8.60
C ASN A 273 -14.08 -25.34 -7.56
N ASP A 274 -14.14 -24.93 -6.29
CA ASP A 274 -13.38 -25.53 -5.19
C ASP A 274 -13.99 -26.85 -4.67
N GLU A 275 -15.28 -27.09 -4.96
CA GLU A 275 -16.02 -28.30 -4.57
C GLU A 275 -15.85 -29.44 -5.60
N THR A 276 -15.76 -29.11 -6.89
CA THR A 276 -15.55 -30.08 -7.98
C THR A 276 -14.10 -30.19 -8.46
N GLY A 277 -13.26 -29.19 -8.17
CA GLY A 277 -11.91 -29.04 -8.72
C GLY A 277 -11.86 -28.59 -10.19
N GLU A 278 -13.02 -28.38 -10.83
CA GLU A 278 -13.15 -28.02 -12.24
C GLU A 278 -12.53 -26.65 -12.52
N ALA A 279 -11.68 -26.57 -13.55
CA ALA A 279 -11.18 -25.30 -14.07
C ALA A 279 -12.20 -24.73 -15.07
N LEU A 280 -12.81 -23.59 -14.70
CA LEU A 280 -13.85 -22.92 -15.48
C LEU A 280 -13.25 -21.95 -16.51
N PHE A 281 -12.20 -21.22 -16.12
CA PHE A 281 -11.49 -20.29 -16.99
C PHE A 281 -9.97 -20.36 -16.82
N GLU A 282 -9.26 -20.03 -17.90
CA GLU A 282 -7.82 -19.84 -17.97
C GLU A 282 -7.49 -18.35 -18.12
N LEU A 283 -6.55 -17.85 -17.31
CA LEU A 283 -6.08 -16.47 -17.29
C LEU A 283 -4.69 -16.39 -17.94
N SER A 284 -4.48 -15.42 -18.82
CA SER A 284 -3.25 -15.29 -19.61
C SER A 284 -2.95 -13.83 -20.00
N GLY A 285 -1.72 -13.56 -20.42
CA GLY A 285 -1.31 -12.25 -20.97
C GLY A 285 -0.26 -11.55 -20.11
N LEU A 286 -0.26 -10.22 -20.14
CA LEU A 286 0.70 -9.36 -19.44
C LEU A 286 -0.05 -8.34 -18.56
N TRP A 287 0.26 -8.25 -17.27
CA TRP A 287 -0.42 -7.33 -16.34
C TRP A 287 -0.17 -5.85 -16.66
N SER A 288 0.92 -5.54 -17.37
CA SER A 288 1.28 -4.20 -17.84
C SER A 288 0.70 -3.83 -19.21
N GLU A 289 0.10 -4.78 -19.95
CA GLU A 289 -0.39 -4.57 -21.31
C GLU A 289 -1.79 -5.19 -21.52
N GLU A 290 -1.88 -6.34 -22.21
CA GLU A 290 -3.13 -7.02 -22.53
C GLU A 290 -3.26 -8.34 -21.74
N MET A 291 -4.34 -8.45 -20.98
CA MET A 291 -4.75 -9.66 -20.28
C MET A 291 -5.99 -10.26 -20.93
N TYR A 292 -6.06 -11.58 -20.96
CA TYR A 292 -7.05 -12.37 -21.66
C TYR A 292 -7.59 -13.48 -20.77
N VAL A 293 -8.91 -13.68 -20.81
CA VAL A 293 -9.60 -14.79 -20.17
C VAL A 293 -10.10 -15.75 -21.25
N LYS A 294 -10.10 -17.04 -20.94
CA LYS A 294 -10.61 -18.09 -21.81
C LYS A 294 -11.54 -19.01 -21.03
N ASP A 295 -12.80 -19.09 -21.44
CA ASP A 295 -13.76 -20.04 -20.92
C ASP A 295 -13.38 -21.46 -21.40
N LEU A 296 -13.16 -22.38 -20.46
CA LEU A 296 -12.67 -23.73 -20.77
C LEU A 296 -13.79 -24.70 -21.20
N ARG A 297 -15.05 -24.34 -20.98
CA ARG A 297 -16.25 -25.11 -21.32
C ARG A 297 -16.64 -24.92 -22.79
N THR A 298 -16.38 -23.73 -23.33
CA THR A 298 -16.74 -23.28 -24.69
C THR A 298 -15.52 -23.06 -25.59
N GLY A 299 -14.32 -22.92 -25.01
CA GLY A 299 -13.08 -22.59 -25.72
C GLY A 299 -12.97 -21.12 -26.17
N GLN A 300 -13.95 -20.27 -25.86
CA GLN A 300 -13.92 -18.84 -26.21
C GLN A 300 -12.82 -18.11 -25.43
N ARG A 301 -12.03 -17.28 -26.12
CA ARG A 301 -10.99 -16.42 -25.51
C ARG A 301 -11.25 -14.97 -25.87
N GLU A 302 -11.30 -14.11 -24.85
CA GLU A 302 -11.62 -12.69 -25.02
C GLU A 302 -10.62 -11.77 -24.28
N MET A 303 -10.69 -10.47 -24.62
CA MET A 303 -9.91 -9.41 -24.00
C MET A 303 -10.44 -9.12 -22.59
N PHE A 304 -9.68 -9.48 -21.56
CA PHE A 304 -10.08 -9.30 -20.17
C PHE A 304 -9.83 -7.85 -19.72
N PHE A 305 -8.62 -7.34 -19.92
CA PHE A 305 -8.21 -5.98 -19.59
C PHE A 305 -7.08 -5.51 -20.52
N ASN A 306 -7.02 -4.21 -20.81
CA ASN A 306 -5.97 -3.62 -21.65
C ASN A 306 -5.44 -2.34 -21.01
N ALA A 307 -4.34 -2.48 -20.26
CA ALA A 307 -3.65 -1.40 -19.56
C ALA A 307 -3.24 -0.25 -20.49
N THR A 308 -2.80 -0.56 -21.73
CA THR A 308 -2.33 0.44 -22.70
C THR A 308 -3.44 1.38 -23.19
N ARG A 309 -4.72 1.02 -22.97
CA ARG A 309 -5.91 1.80 -23.36
C ARG A 309 -6.79 2.21 -22.19
N ALA A 310 -6.49 1.69 -21.00
CA ALA A 310 -7.18 2.01 -19.77
C ALA A 310 -7.01 3.50 -19.41
N LYS A 311 -7.99 4.07 -18.70
CA LYS A 311 -7.93 5.46 -18.23
C LYS A 311 -8.16 5.48 -16.72
N PRO A 312 -7.08 5.47 -15.92
CA PRO A 312 -7.17 5.39 -14.47
C PRO A 312 -7.96 6.56 -13.87
N SER A 313 -9.01 6.23 -13.13
CA SER A 313 -9.82 7.20 -12.37
C SER A 313 -9.00 7.68 -11.18
N ARG A 314 -8.46 8.91 -11.28
CA ARG A 314 -7.66 9.53 -10.21
C ARG A 314 -8.56 9.93 -9.03
N PRO A 315 -8.19 9.59 -7.78
CA PRO A 315 -8.91 10.08 -6.60
C PRO A 315 -8.79 11.61 -6.48
N ARG A 316 -9.77 12.19 -5.80
CA ARG A 316 -9.80 13.59 -5.34
C ARG A 316 -9.49 13.62 -3.84
N ILE A 317 -8.64 14.56 -3.46
CA ILE A 317 -8.15 14.75 -2.09
C ILE A 317 -8.52 16.18 -1.67
N ARG A 318 -8.75 16.43 -0.38
CA ARG A 318 -8.98 17.79 0.13
C ARG A 318 -7.74 18.68 -0.09
N PRO A 319 -7.89 20.00 -0.33
CA PRO A 319 -6.76 20.93 -0.35
C PRO A 319 -5.84 20.75 0.86
N VAL A 320 -4.54 20.93 0.67
CA VAL A 320 -3.54 20.66 1.72
C VAL A 320 -3.69 21.64 2.90
N GLU A 321 -4.29 22.80 2.63
CA GLU A 321 -4.65 23.85 3.57
C GLU A 321 -5.90 23.50 4.41
N GLU A 322 -6.68 22.48 4.01
CA GLU A 322 -7.82 21.92 4.76
C GLU A 322 -7.44 20.63 5.54
N GLN A 323 -6.23 20.08 5.31
CA GLN A 323 -5.75 18.84 5.94
C GLN A 323 -5.10 19.08 7.31
N GLU A 324 -5.19 18.10 8.19
CA GLU A 324 -4.53 18.04 9.50
C GLU A 324 -3.04 17.64 9.36
N GLU A 325 -2.21 17.89 10.37
CA GLU A 325 -0.75 17.73 10.27
C GLU A 325 -0.29 16.26 10.09
N GLY A 326 -1.11 15.31 10.55
CA GLY A 326 -0.88 13.88 10.38
C GLY A 326 -1.43 13.29 9.07
N GLU A 327 -1.99 14.10 8.16
CA GLU A 327 -2.47 13.60 6.87
C GLU A 327 -1.35 13.59 5.82
N SER A 328 -1.22 12.47 5.09
CA SER A 328 -0.07 12.17 4.24
C SER A 328 0.40 13.31 3.33
N VAL A 329 -0.53 14.03 2.69
CA VAL A 329 -0.18 15.05 1.68
C VAL A 329 0.24 16.38 2.33
N ARG A 330 -0.25 16.71 3.53
CA ARG A 330 0.27 17.82 4.34
C ARG A 330 1.59 17.45 5.01
N LEU A 331 1.65 16.30 5.67
CA LEU A 331 2.83 15.78 6.36
C LEU A 331 4.05 15.75 5.44
N TRP A 332 3.95 15.03 4.32
CA TRP A 332 5.06 14.81 3.40
C TRP A 332 5.23 15.93 2.35
N ARG A 333 4.45 17.02 2.40
CA ARG A 333 4.37 18.07 1.35
C ARG A 333 5.74 18.50 0.82
N LYS A 334 6.66 18.84 1.74
CA LYS A 334 8.00 19.35 1.40
C LYS A 334 8.91 18.26 0.83
N THR A 335 8.97 17.10 1.47
CA THR A 335 9.73 15.93 1.00
C THR A 335 9.28 15.51 -0.39
N ALA A 336 7.97 15.42 -0.60
CA ALA A 336 7.35 15.10 -1.89
C ALA A 336 7.64 16.15 -2.96
N GLN A 337 7.70 17.44 -2.61
CA GLN A 337 8.10 18.50 -3.54
C GLN A 337 9.59 18.42 -3.88
N ALA A 338 10.48 18.28 -2.90
CA ALA A 338 11.92 18.15 -3.13
C ALA A 338 12.28 16.91 -3.96
N VAL A 339 11.58 15.78 -3.76
CA VAL A 339 11.70 14.58 -4.62
C VAL A 339 11.27 14.86 -6.08
N LYS A 340 10.19 15.61 -6.31
CA LYS A 340 9.75 16.02 -7.66
C LYS A 340 10.76 16.96 -8.32
N GLU A 341 11.33 17.88 -7.55
CA GLU A 341 12.36 18.83 -8.00
C GLU A 341 13.76 18.21 -8.12
N LYS A 342 13.92 16.93 -7.76
CA LYS A 342 15.20 16.18 -7.69
C LYS A 342 16.24 16.81 -6.75
N ASN A 343 15.78 17.60 -5.78
CA ASN A 343 16.61 18.15 -4.72
C ASN A 343 16.78 17.09 -3.61
N HIS A 344 17.73 16.19 -3.81
CA HIS A 344 17.95 15.04 -2.92
C HIS A 344 18.49 15.42 -1.53
N GLU A 345 19.16 16.56 -1.42
CA GLU A 345 19.59 17.17 -0.15
C GLU A 345 18.36 17.55 0.69
N VAL A 346 17.54 18.50 0.21
CA VAL A 346 16.33 18.97 0.90
C VAL A 346 15.31 17.85 1.12
N ALA A 347 15.21 16.89 0.19
CA ALA A 347 14.37 15.71 0.36
C ALA A 347 14.83 14.83 1.53
N THR A 348 16.14 14.68 1.74
CA THR A 348 16.71 13.90 2.86
C THR A 348 16.52 14.65 4.17
N ASP A 349 16.73 15.96 4.15
CA ASP A 349 16.57 16.86 5.29
C ASP A 349 15.15 16.87 5.85
N GLU A 350 14.14 17.15 5.01
CA GLU A 350 12.74 17.21 5.45
C GLU A 350 12.18 15.83 5.79
N LYS A 351 12.65 14.76 5.12
CA LYS A 351 12.34 13.37 5.52
C LYS A 351 12.90 13.04 6.91
N THR A 352 14.16 13.41 7.18
CA THR A 352 14.83 13.12 8.46
C THR A 352 14.15 13.85 9.61
N LYS A 353 13.69 15.09 9.41
CA LYS A 353 12.93 15.87 10.42
C LYS A 353 11.64 15.13 10.84
N ILE A 354 10.92 14.54 9.89
CA ILE A 354 9.70 13.76 10.16
C ILE A 354 10.02 12.44 10.89
N GLU A 355 11.01 11.67 10.40
CA GLU A 355 11.38 10.38 10.98
C GLU A 355 12.02 10.51 12.38
N GLU A 356 12.74 11.60 12.66
CA GLU A 356 13.31 11.87 13.99
C GLU A 356 12.25 12.33 14.99
N ALA A 357 11.29 13.18 14.57
CA ALA A 357 10.14 13.51 15.41
C ALA A 357 9.33 12.25 15.78
N GLN A 358 9.16 11.30 14.84
CA GLN A 358 8.52 10.02 15.11
C GLN A 358 9.31 9.16 16.11
N ARG A 359 10.65 9.14 16.03
CA ARG A 359 11.51 8.44 17.00
C ARG A 359 11.38 9.02 18.40
N GLN A 360 11.36 10.33 18.53
CA GLN A 360 11.23 11.03 19.82
C GLN A 360 9.87 10.75 20.47
N GLU A 361 8.78 10.81 19.70
CA GLU A 361 7.43 10.46 20.16
C GLU A 361 7.30 8.96 20.50
N ALA A 362 8.02 8.06 19.82
CA ALA A 362 8.08 6.65 20.20
C ALA A 362 8.84 6.41 21.52
N ALA A 363 10.01 7.05 21.69
CA ALA A 363 10.79 6.97 22.92
C ALA A 363 10.03 7.56 24.12
N LYS A 364 9.30 8.66 23.91
CA LYS A 364 8.41 9.27 24.91
C LYS A 364 7.32 8.28 25.36
N ARG A 365 6.54 7.73 24.42
CA ARG A 365 5.49 6.74 24.76
C ARG A 365 6.03 5.51 25.47
N GLN A 366 7.24 5.05 25.12
CA GLN A 366 7.91 3.95 25.82
C GLN A 366 8.28 4.34 27.27
N ALA A 367 8.83 5.53 27.49
CA ALA A 367 9.16 6.03 28.83
C ALA A 367 7.91 6.30 29.69
N GLU A 368 6.80 6.67 29.07
CA GLU A 368 5.49 6.89 29.72
C GLU A 368 4.64 5.60 29.83
N GLY A 369 5.15 4.44 29.39
CA GLY A 369 4.42 3.16 29.40
C GLY A 369 3.13 3.13 28.57
N THR A 370 2.96 4.09 27.65
CA THR A 370 1.71 4.33 26.93
C THR A 370 1.62 3.49 25.66
N LYS A 371 0.68 2.53 25.64
CA LYS A 371 0.34 1.71 24.45
C LYS A 371 -0.21 2.60 23.33
N TRP A 372 0.22 2.36 22.10
CA TRP A 372 -0.35 3.01 20.91
C TRP A 372 -1.64 2.32 20.48
N HIS A 373 -2.64 3.13 20.13
CA HIS A 373 -3.88 2.68 19.51
C HIS A 373 -4.17 3.54 18.26
N PRO A 374 -4.56 2.95 17.12
CA PRO A 374 -5.02 3.69 15.94
C PRO A 374 -6.27 4.54 16.25
N LYS A 375 -6.47 5.59 15.47
CA LYS A 375 -7.52 6.60 15.66
C LYS A 375 -8.82 6.28 14.92
N LEU A 376 -8.73 5.58 13.78
CA LEU A 376 -9.85 5.35 12.85
C LEU A 376 -10.18 3.86 12.67
N PHE A 377 -9.37 2.97 13.22
CA PHE A 377 -9.52 1.51 13.08
C PHE A 377 -9.45 0.83 14.44
N ARG A 378 -10.44 -0.01 14.75
CA ARG A 378 -10.47 -0.88 15.92
C ARG A 378 -9.92 -2.26 15.59
N ARG A 379 -9.57 -3.04 16.61
CA ARG A 379 -9.29 -4.47 16.44
C ARG A 379 -10.52 -5.20 15.87
N VAL A 380 -10.26 -6.21 15.06
CA VAL A 380 -11.25 -7.22 14.67
C VAL A 380 -11.69 -7.99 15.91
N ARG A 381 -12.99 -8.30 16.02
CA ARG A 381 -13.59 -9.02 17.17
C ARG A 381 -13.56 -10.54 16.90
N ASP A 382 -12.40 -11.16 17.12
CA ASP A 382 -12.05 -12.54 16.73
C ASP A 382 -12.41 -13.64 17.75
N GLY A 383 -13.06 -13.29 18.87
CA GLY A 383 -13.43 -14.24 19.92
C GLY A 383 -14.36 -15.39 19.47
N PRO A 384 -14.39 -16.54 20.19
CA PRO A 384 -15.18 -17.70 19.82
C PRO A 384 -16.68 -17.40 19.65
N GLY A 385 -17.21 -17.60 18.44
CA GLY A 385 -18.60 -17.29 18.09
C GLY A 385 -18.86 -15.82 17.71
N GLY A 386 -17.82 -14.98 17.64
CA GLY A 386 -17.93 -13.62 17.13
C GLY A 386 -18.20 -13.56 15.62
N ASP A 387 -19.06 -12.62 15.20
CA ASP A 387 -19.40 -12.40 13.78
C ASP A 387 -18.16 -12.15 12.90
N GLU A 388 -17.04 -11.66 13.46
CA GLU A 388 -15.86 -11.21 12.72
C GLU A 388 -14.68 -12.21 12.69
N ALA A 389 -14.81 -13.43 13.22
CA ALA A 389 -13.69 -14.37 13.36
C ALA A 389 -12.93 -14.71 12.06
N GLU A 390 -13.62 -14.68 10.91
CA GLU A 390 -13.02 -14.85 9.58
C GLU A 390 -12.12 -13.67 9.19
N LEU A 391 -12.41 -12.46 9.68
CA LEU A 391 -11.72 -11.20 9.38
C LEU A 391 -10.40 -11.02 10.16
N SER A 392 -10.00 -11.98 11.00
CA SER A 392 -8.81 -11.89 11.87
C SER A 392 -7.52 -11.50 11.14
N ASP A 393 -7.33 -11.99 9.91
CA ASP A 393 -6.19 -11.65 9.03
C ASP A 393 -6.07 -10.14 8.72
N LEU A 394 -7.16 -9.36 8.79
CA LEU A 394 -7.13 -7.89 8.64
C LEU A 394 -6.45 -7.19 9.83
N GLU A 395 -6.45 -7.83 11.02
CA GLU A 395 -6.09 -7.31 12.35
C GLU A 395 -6.89 -6.10 12.85
N TRP A 396 -7.24 -5.18 11.95
CA TRP A 396 -7.90 -3.92 12.21
C TRP A 396 -8.96 -3.63 11.14
N ILE A 397 -10.12 -3.13 11.56
CA ILE A 397 -11.26 -2.75 10.71
C ILE A 397 -11.72 -1.34 11.09
N ILE A 398 -12.37 -0.61 10.17
CA ILE A 398 -12.83 0.76 10.42
C ILE A 398 -13.68 0.83 11.70
N ASP A 399 -13.41 1.81 12.57
CA ASP A 399 -14.12 1.96 13.86
C ASP A 399 -15.45 2.70 13.70
N SER A 400 -16.35 2.05 12.95
CA SER A 400 -17.69 2.55 12.61
C SER A 400 -18.59 1.36 12.29
N GLU A 401 -19.73 1.27 12.97
CA GLU A 401 -20.73 0.22 12.73
C GLU A 401 -21.68 0.65 11.59
N ILE A 402 -21.25 0.35 10.37
CA ILE A 402 -21.95 0.74 9.13
C ILE A 402 -23.11 -0.22 8.84
N ASP A 403 -24.35 0.24 9.03
CA ASP A 403 -25.56 -0.50 8.63
C ASP A 403 -25.68 -0.55 7.10
N HIS A 404 -25.36 -1.69 6.52
CA HIS A 404 -25.42 -1.95 5.08
C HIS A 404 -26.84 -2.02 4.49
N SER A 405 -27.89 -2.01 5.32
CA SER A 405 -29.29 -1.91 4.88
C SER A 405 -29.81 -0.47 4.78
N ALA A 406 -29.04 0.52 5.23
CA ALA A 406 -29.41 1.93 5.16
C ALA A 406 -29.30 2.52 3.74
N GLU A 407 -30.17 3.49 3.45
CA GLU A 407 -30.17 4.23 2.18
C GLU A 407 -28.79 4.85 1.86
N PRO A 408 -28.36 4.92 0.58
CA PRO A 408 -27.03 5.40 0.19
C PRO A 408 -26.66 6.79 0.74
N GLU A 409 -27.61 7.71 0.87
CA GLU A 409 -27.39 9.05 1.42
C GLU A 409 -26.98 9.00 2.90
N LYS A 410 -27.59 8.11 3.69
CA LYS A 410 -27.26 7.91 5.12
C LYS A 410 -25.91 7.25 5.28
N LEU A 411 -25.58 6.29 4.40
CA LEU A 411 -24.25 5.69 4.33
C LEU A 411 -23.18 6.74 4.00
N VAL A 412 -23.46 7.64 3.06
CA VAL A 412 -22.58 8.78 2.74
C VAL A 412 -22.41 9.72 3.92
N GLU A 413 -23.50 10.08 4.61
CA GLU A 413 -23.44 10.92 5.82
C GLU A 413 -22.59 10.25 6.91
N HIS A 414 -22.80 8.96 7.19
CA HIS A 414 -22.03 8.22 8.18
C HIS A 414 -20.54 8.13 7.80
N ILE A 415 -20.19 7.68 6.58
CA ILE A 415 -18.79 7.57 6.12
C ILE A 415 -18.08 8.93 6.18
N THR A 416 -18.76 10.00 5.74
CA THR A 416 -18.20 11.35 5.79
C THR A 416 -18.24 11.98 7.18
N SER A 417 -18.86 11.35 8.17
CA SER A 417 -18.75 11.70 9.60
C SER A 417 -17.50 11.11 10.27
N ILE A 418 -17.02 9.92 9.87
CA ILE A 418 -15.84 9.23 10.45
C ILE A 418 -14.59 10.12 10.42
N TYR A 419 -14.14 10.52 9.23
CA TYR A 419 -13.02 11.45 9.05
C TYR A 419 -13.30 12.45 7.92
N PRO A 420 -12.77 13.69 7.94
CA PRO A 420 -12.95 14.64 6.84
C PRO A 420 -12.41 14.11 5.51
N ILE A 421 -13.27 13.91 4.51
CA ILE A 421 -12.93 13.35 3.18
C ILE A 421 -13.26 14.35 2.05
N LEU A 422 -14.35 15.10 2.19
CA LEU A 422 -14.84 16.05 1.18
C LEU A 422 -14.32 17.46 1.44
N LYS A 423 -14.13 18.24 0.37
CA LYS A 423 -13.67 19.63 0.45
C LYS A 423 -14.62 20.46 1.34
N GLY A 424 -14.05 21.25 2.25
CA GLY A 424 -14.76 22.07 3.24
C GLY A 424 -15.06 21.35 4.56
N GLN A 425 -14.80 20.05 4.67
CA GLN A 425 -14.82 19.35 5.95
C GLN A 425 -13.52 19.58 6.74
N THR A 426 -13.66 19.81 8.04
CA THR A 426 -12.58 19.89 9.04
C THR A 426 -12.98 19.09 10.29
N LEU A 427 -12.05 18.77 11.20
CA LEU A 427 -12.42 18.12 12.46
C LEU A 427 -13.26 19.03 13.37
N ALA A 428 -12.91 20.33 13.44
CA ALA A 428 -13.64 21.31 14.24
C ALA A 428 -15.12 21.45 13.83
N ASN A 429 -15.41 21.47 12.52
CA ASN A 429 -16.78 21.59 12.01
C ASN A 429 -17.65 20.36 12.34
N LYS A 430 -17.06 19.21 12.66
CA LYS A 430 -17.78 18.00 13.08
C LYS A 430 -18.11 18.00 14.57
N GLN A 431 -17.18 18.48 15.41
CA GLN A 431 -17.41 18.59 16.86
C GLN A 431 -18.50 19.61 17.21
N ALA A 432 -18.82 20.54 16.30
CA ALA A 432 -19.93 21.49 16.43
C ALA A 432 -21.33 20.92 16.11
N ALA A 433 -21.42 19.69 15.59
CA ALA A 433 -22.70 19.00 15.41
C ALA A 433 -23.19 18.39 16.75
N PRO A 434 -24.48 18.45 17.08
CA PRO A 434 -25.00 17.90 18.33
C PRO A 434 -24.85 16.37 18.34
N GLN A 435 -23.99 15.84 19.21
CA GLN A 435 -23.82 14.40 19.38
C GLN A 435 -25.12 13.75 19.88
N PRO A 436 -25.55 12.62 19.29
CA PRO A 436 -26.47 11.71 19.96
C PRO A 436 -25.90 11.29 21.32
N THR A 437 -26.77 11.17 22.32
CA THR A 437 -26.35 10.88 23.71
C THR A 437 -25.53 9.60 23.80
N GLN A 438 -24.33 9.70 24.37
CA GLN A 438 -23.53 8.54 24.77
C GLN A 438 -24.37 7.63 25.69
N HIS A 439 -24.39 6.33 25.42
CA HIS A 439 -24.95 5.37 26.36
C HIS A 439 -24.02 5.25 27.58
N SER A 440 -24.41 5.88 28.68
CA SER A 440 -23.75 5.70 29.97
C SER A 440 -23.98 4.28 30.47
N GLU A 441 -22.92 3.48 30.57
CA GLU A 441 -23.00 2.18 31.24
C GLU A 441 -23.28 2.37 32.74
N ASN A 442 -24.45 1.94 33.18
CA ASN A 442 -24.83 1.95 34.59
C ASN A 442 -24.02 0.90 35.35
N ASN A 443 -22.95 1.32 36.03
CA ASN A 443 -22.26 0.48 37.00
C ASN A 443 -22.67 0.87 38.42
N SER A 444 -23.40 -0.01 39.10
CA SER A 444 -24.17 0.32 40.31
C SER A 444 -23.43 0.03 41.62
N ASN A 445 -23.34 1.04 42.49
CA ASN A 445 -23.15 0.96 43.94
C ASN A 445 -22.08 -0.02 44.48
N HIS A 446 -20.98 0.55 44.99
CA HIS A 446 -20.63 0.26 46.39
C HIS A 446 -20.22 1.55 47.11
N SER A 447 -20.85 1.81 48.25
CA SER A 447 -20.63 3.00 49.08
C SER A 447 -19.97 2.63 50.40
N GLN A 448 -18.97 3.40 50.84
CA GLN A 448 -18.72 3.81 52.24
C GLN A 448 -17.68 4.96 52.25
N PRO A 449 -17.63 5.83 53.29
CA PRO A 449 -16.99 7.15 53.19
C PRO A 449 -15.77 7.36 54.10
N SER A 450 -14.95 8.38 53.78
CA SER A 450 -14.16 9.15 54.77
C SER A 450 -13.69 10.49 54.19
N ASP A 451 -13.61 11.51 55.03
CA ASP A 451 -13.23 12.88 54.66
C ASP A 451 -11.74 13.03 54.27
N ASN A 452 -11.43 14.04 53.46
CA ASN A 452 -10.87 15.31 53.98
C ASN A 452 -10.86 16.41 52.91
N LEU A 453 -11.24 17.63 53.32
CA LEU A 453 -10.92 18.86 52.58
C LEU A 453 -9.44 19.22 52.79
N ILE A 454 -8.85 19.88 51.80
CA ILE A 454 -8.26 21.22 51.97
C ILE A 454 -8.10 21.84 50.57
N ASP A 455 -8.61 23.06 50.43
CA ASP A 455 -8.37 23.97 49.31
C ASP A 455 -7.50 25.12 49.84
N PHE A 456 -6.52 25.57 49.05
CA PHE A 456 -5.88 26.88 49.25
C PHE A 456 -5.38 27.46 47.92
N SER A 457 -5.72 28.73 47.72
CA SER A 457 -5.62 29.49 46.48
C SER A 457 -4.28 30.20 46.25
N GLU A 458 -3.99 30.44 44.97
CA GLU A 458 -3.35 31.65 44.37
C GLU A 458 -2.34 32.49 45.18
N SER A 459 -1.16 32.76 44.57
CA SER A 459 -0.59 34.13 44.63
C SER A 459 0.34 34.48 43.44
N SER A 460 -0.01 35.58 42.79
CA SER A 460 0.65 36.33 41.70
C SER A 460 2.15 36.71 41.85
N GLY A 461 2.83 36.94 40.70
CA GLY A 461 4.02 37.82 40.59
C GLY A 461 4.92 37.46 39.38
N ALA A 462 4.91 38.15 38.22
CA ALA A 462 5.30 39.54 37.89
C ALA A 462 6.72 39.64 37.24
N SER A 463 6.94 40.63 36.37
CA SER A 463 7.95 40.63 35.29
C SER A 463 9.15 41.59 35.45
N ALA A 464 10.32 41.27 34.87
CA ALA A 464 11.37 42.25 34.49
C ALA A 464 12.38 41.72 33.42
N THR A 465 12.94 42.62 32.57
CA THR A 465 14.07 42.46 31.60
C THR A 465 14.37 43.84 30.95
N PRO A 466 15.41 44.05 30.09
CA PRO A 466 16.62 43.26 29.77
C PRO A 466 17.85 43.98 30.40
N PRO A 467 18.81 44.71 29.76
CA PRO A 467 19.58 44.66 28.48
C PRO A 467 21.13 44.54 28.74
N PRO A 468 22.10 44.88 27.84
CA PRO A 468 22.07 45.14 26.39
C PRO A 468 23.09 44.37 25.50
N GLN A 469 22.69 44.13 24.24
CA GLN A 469 23.42 44.18 22.95
C GLN A 469 24.96 43.96 22.84
N THR A 470 25.35 43.14 21.86
CA THR A 470 26.27 43.54 20.76
C THR A 470 26.00 42.71 19.48
N ALA A 471 26.41 43.21 18.32
CA ALA A 471 26.37 42.51 17.02
C ALA A 471 27.66 42.82 16.23
N PRO A 472 27.96 42.07 15.16
CA PRO A 472 28.28 42.80 13.93
C PRO A 472 27.84 42.13 12.60
N ALA A 473 27.42 43.00 11.67
CA ALA A 473 27.69 43.03 10.22
C ALA A 473 27.47 41.78 9.31
N ALA A 474 27.04 42.07 8.07
CA ALA A 474 26.93 41.11 6.97
C ALA A 474 27.97 41.38 5.87
N ALA A 475 28.31 40.35 5.09
CA ALA A 475 29.05 40.43 3.84
C ALA A 475 28.62 39.30 2.88
N ALA A 476 28.89 39.46 1.59
CA ALA A 476 28.51 38.56 0.49
C ALA A 476 29.67 38.50 -0.55
N PRO A 477 29.58 37.70 -1.64
CA PRO A 477 29.19 36.29 -1.73
C PRO A 477 30.24 35.41 -2.45
N ALA A 478 29.91 34.12 -2.61
CA ALA A 478 30.41 33.16 -3.61
C ALA A 478 31.80 32.49 -3.46
N GLN A 479 31.81 31.15 -3.45
CA GLN A 479 32.63 30.31 -4.34
C GLN A 479 32.15 28.84 -4.33
N GLN A 480 32.14 28.16 -5.48
CA GLN A 480 31.79 26.73 -5.59
C GLN A 480 33.02 25.83 -5.38
N LYS A 481 33.02 25.02 -4.31
CA LYS A 481 33.87 23.84 -4.05
C LYS A 481 33.12 22.95 -3.05
N SER A 482 33.19 21.61 -3.05
CA SER A 482 33.62 20.65 -4.07
C SER A 482 33.21 19.25 -3.59
N GLY A 483 32.41 18.51 -4.37
CA GLY A 483 31.63 17.32 -3.97
C GLY A 483 32.39 16.05 -3.55
N SER A 484 33.41 16.16 -2.72
CA SER A 484 34.21 15.05 -2.19
C SER A 484 34.25 15.01 -0.66
N GLN A 485 33.80 16.06 0.04
CA GLN A 485 33.72 16.06 1.50
C GLN A 485 32.32 15.64 2.00
N ASP A 486 31.31 15.93 1.20
CA ASP A 486 29.88 15.74 1.52
C ASP A 486 29.51 14.25 1.63
N ILE A 487 30.13 13.41 0.78
CA ILE A 487 29.98 11.95 0.82
C ILE A 487 30.48 11.38 2.16
N SER A 488 31.59 11.87 2.69
CA SER A 488 32.10 11.42 4.00
C SER A 488 31.17 11.79 5.14
N ALA A 489 30.55 12.99 5.10
CA ALA A 489 29.57 13.40 6.09
C ALA A 489 28.31 12.51 6.04
N MET A 490 27.77 12.26 4.84
CA MET A 490 26.59 11.42 4.64
C MET A 490 26.82 9.98 5.15
N LEU A 491 28.00 9.40 4.86
CA LEU A 491 28.37 8.07 5.36
C LEU A 491 28.50 8.07 6.89
N GLN A 492 29.19 9.05 7.48
CA GLN A 492 29.36 9.15 8.94
C GLN A 492 28.05 9.31 9.71
N THR A 493 27.02 9.91 9.11
CA THR A 493 25.68 10.00 9.74
C THR A 493 24.88 8.68 9.75
N THR A 494 25.33 7.63 9.06
CA THR A 494 24.53 6.40 8.86
C THR A 494 24.93 5.17 9.69
N GLY A 495 25.99 5.22 10.50
CA GLY A 495 26.32 4.09 11.37
C GLY A 495 27.40 4.36 12.42
N LYS A 496 27.36 3.59 13.52
CA LYS A 496 28.52 3.41 14.41
C LYS A 496 29.51 2.43 13.78
N GLU A 497 30.80 2.66 14.00
CA GLU A 497 31.85 1.75 13.57
C GLU A 497 31.68 0.34 14.18
N ALA A 498 31.80 -0.69 13.36
CA ALA A 498 31.94 -2.06 13.81
C ALA A 498 33.42 -2.36 14.08
N GLY A 499 33.71 -3.13 15.13
CA GLY A 499 35.09 -3.47 15.52
C GLY A 499 35.85 -4.27 14.45
N GLU A 500 37.18 -4.14 14.45
CA GLU A 500 38.05 -4.69 13.41
C GLU A 500 37.86 -6.20 13.18
N GLY A 501 37.39 -6.54 11.98
CA GLY A 501 37.36 -7.89 11.43
C GLY A 501 37.73 -7.84 9.94
N PRO A 502 38.29 -8.91 9.36
CA PRO A 502 38.80 -8.88 7.99
C PRO A 502 37.68 -8.65 6.96
N LEU A 503 37.85 -7.65 6.10
CA LEU A 503 37.01 -7.45 4.91
C LEU A 503 37.11 -8.66 3.98
N ILE A 504 35.96 -9.13 3.50
CA ILE A 504 35.87 -10.21 2.51
C ILE A 504 35.73 -9.60 1.11
N ASP A 505 36.64 -9.94 0.19
CA ASP A 505 36.55 -9.53 -1.22
C ASP A 505 35.61 -10.45 -2.00
N PHE A 506 34.33 -10.06 -2.03
CA PHE A 506 33.28 -10.73 -2.80
C PHE A 506 33.55 -10.79 -4.33
N GLY A 507 34.45 -9.96 -4.87
CA GLY A 507 34.80 -9.96 -6.29
C GLY A 507 35.75 -11.09 -6.72
N ALA A 508 36.50 -11.66 -5.77
CA ALA A 508 37.45 -12.73 -6.01
C ALA A 508 36.83 -14.13 -5.82
N ASP A 509 36.12 -14.36 -4.72
CA ASP A 509 35.66 -15.71 -4.34
C ASP A 509 34.48 -16.21 -5.18
N LEU A 510 33.57 -15.33 -5.64
CA LEU A 510 32.42 -15.72 -6.46
C LEU A 510 32.79 -16.29 -7.85
N LYS A 511 34.08 -16.25 -8.23
CA LYS A 511 34.59 -16.86 -9.47
C LYS A 511 35.07 -18.31 -9.31
N LYS A 512 35.13 -18.85 -8.08
CA LYS A 512 35.62 -20.22 -7.82
C LYS A 512 34.58 -21.30 -8.11
N ASP A 513 33.30 -21.00 -7.93
CA ASP A 513 32.20 -21.97 -8.00
C ASP A 513 31.43 -21.96 -9.34
N LEU A 514 32.04 -21.44 -10.41
CA LEU A 514 31.51 -21.54 -11.78
C LEU A 514 32.07 -22.80 -12.47
N PRO A 515 31.25 -23.83 -12.75
CA PRO A 515 31.73 -25.01 -13.47
C PRO A 515 32.10 -24.66 -14.92
N ALA A 516 33.29 -25.09 -15.35
CA ALA A 516 33.73 -24.94 -16.72
C ALA A 516 32.87 -25.78 -17.68
N ALA A 517 32.60 -25.25 -18.88
CA ALA A 517 31.76 -25.92 -19.87
C ALA A 517 32.56 -26.96 -20.69
N GLU A 518 32.33 -28.24 -20.43
CA GLU A 518 32.75 -29.35 -21.29
C GLU A 518 31.53 -30.09 -21.89
N THR A 519 31.76 -30.90 -22.92
CA THR A 519 30.70 -31.38 -23.83
C THR A 519 30.64 -32.89 -23.97
N LYS A 520 29.44 -33.46 -23.75
CA LYS A 520 29.05 -34.88 -23.97
C LYS A 520 29.75 -35.91 -23.04
N ASP A 521 29.26 -37.15 -22.87
CA ASP A 521 28.05 -37.82 -23.40
C ASP A 521 27.43 -38.77 -22.33
N ASP A 522 26.29 -39.38 -22.65
CA ASP A 522 25.64 -40.60 -22.08
C ASP A 522 25.97 -41.10 -20.63
N GLY A 523 24.92 -41.37 -19.82
CA GLY A 523 25.07 -42.26 -18.64
C GLY A 523 23.97 -42.20 -17.57
N LYS A 524 23.41 -43.37 -17.19
CA LYS A 524 22.42 -43.51 -16.10
C LYS A 524 23.07 -43.49 -14.71
N ASN A 525 22.65 -42.57 -13.82
CA ASN A 525 22.13 -42.92 -12.49
C ASN A 525 21.57 -41.72 -11.70
N LYS A 526 20.61 -41.97 -10.80
CA LYS A 526 20.14 -41.03 -9.77
C LYS A 526 20.56 -41.51 -8.38
N PRO A 527 21.28 -40.72 -7.58
CA PRO A 527 21.25 -40.82 -6.12
C PRO A 527 20.09 -39.98 -5.56
N ILE A 528 19.43 -40.48 -4.51
CA ILE A 528 18.49 -39.72 -3.68
C ILE A 528 19.28 -39.14 -2.50
N ILE A 529 19.17 -37.84 -2.26
CA ILE A 529 19.69 -37.20 -1.04
C ILE A 529 18.49 -36.68 -0.25
N ARG A 530 18.42 -37.07 1.03
CA ARG A 530 17.39 -36.63 1.99
C ARG A 530 17.75 -35.24 2.51
N ARG A 531 16.74 -34.41 2.82
CA ARG A 531 16.94 -33.28 3.74
C ARG A 531 17.32 -33.83 5.12
N SER A 532 18.33 -33.24 5.74
CA SER A 532 18.52 -33.28 7.18
C SER A 532 17.85 -32.05 7.78
N GLU A 533 17.03 -32.25 8.80
CA GLU A 533 16.52 -31.18 9.65
C GLU A 533 17.64 -30.76 10.62
N THR A 534 17.67 -29.47 10.97
CA THR A 534 18.44 -28.92 12.10
C THR A 534 17.58 -27.85 12.76
N GLU A 535 17.53 -27.87 14.08
CA GLU A 535 16.45 -27.29 14.88
C GLU A 535 16.48 -25.75 14.96
N ASP A 536 15.34 -25.18 15.33
CA ASP A 536 15.16 -23.76 15.61
C ASP A 536 15.94 -23.29 16.86
N THR A 537 16.23 -22.00 16.92
CA THR A 537 16.67 -21.30 18.13
C THR A 537 15.82 -20.07 18.35
N ASP A 538 15.00 -20.07 19.40
CA ASP A 538 14.11 -18.96 19.74
C ASP A 538 14.88 -17.71 20.19
N ASP A 539 14.73 -16.60 19.46
CA ASP A 539 14.98 -15.24 19.95
C ASP A 539 13.63 -14.60 20.32
N ALA A 540 13.32 -14.56 21.62
CA ALA A 540 12.01 -14.12 22.12
C ALA A 540 11.79 -12.60 22.00
N PHE A 541 10.77 -12.18 21.24
CA PHE A 541 10.36 -10.79 21.09
C PHE A 541 9.33 -10.37 22.15
N TYR A 542 9.74 -9.48 23.06
CA TYR A 542 8.82 -8.75 23.94
C TYR A 542 8.33 -7.47 23.24
N ASP A 543 7.10 -7.49 22.70
CA ASP A 543 6.19 -6.32 22.65
C ASP A 543 4.79 -6.68 22.07
N ALA A 544 4.16 -7.78 22.51
CA ALA A 544 2.74 -8.08 22.20
C ALA A 544 2.10 -9.21 23.05
N GLU A 545 1.92 -9.03 24.37
CA GLU A 545 0.92 -9.81 25.13
C GLU A 545 0.18 -8.92 26.15
N SER A 546 -1.10 -9.27 26.39
CA SER A 546 -2.14 -8.51 27.13
C SER A 546 -2.56 -7.15 26.55
#